data_AF-A0A382JG79-F1
#
_entry.id   AF-A0A382JG79-F1
#
_cell.length_a   1.000
_cell.length_b   1.000
_cell.length_c   1.000
_cell.angle_alpha   90.00
_cell.angle_beta   90.00
_cell.angle_gamma   90.00
#
_symmetry.space_group_name_H-M   'P 1'
#
loop_
_entity.id
_entity.type
_entity.pdbx_description
1 polymer ?
#
loop_
_entity_poly.entity_id
_entity_poly.type
_entity_poly.pdbx_seq_one_letter_code
_entity_poly.pdbx_strand_id
1 'polypeptide(L)'
;DGILPSEVTIGAAANGLPMNYVVAVGVLSGTIILSVVLGVRWLGGAWFFCAGIFYLVWAALYTTIFTHMSGVFSGSWQGMGYWVAQQDVARGNQPWYYYFVGLPVYELLPAVFGIVGAVYFIKRGDMLGMSLTLWAGVTFLAYTLASEKMPWLLVNISLPLIFLSAKFLGELAESVRWKQALRQGAGGLLFLAPMAALGGLFFLYAYTGNDGALSGQHWSVLSGSALVLVIAAYLVRITSPAKGGAVAALGIAALLLGFGTWSALRASYTFDDSNREILVYAQGGSDLKDTFAVLEEQVFSAPAGDPDTDFTPRRAVEVDYDIWYPFQWYVRDAESGGLLRFTCFKD
;
A
#
# COMPACT_ATOMS: atom_id res chain seq x y z
N ASP A 1 -29.70 10.46 22.02
CA ASP A 1 -30.52 11.61 21.56
C ASP A 1 -30.10 12.99 22.09
N GLY A 2 -29.01 13.14 22.86
CA GLY A 2 -28.67 14.44 23.48
C GLY A 2 -27.69 15.36 22.71
N ILE A 3 -27.32 15.03 21.47
CA ILE A 3 -26.30 15.80 20.69
C ILE A 3 -26.87 16.36 19.38
N LEU A 4 -28.05 15.89 18.96
CA LEU A 4 -28.67 16.30 17.70
C LEU A 4 -29.98 17.07 17.98
N PRO A 5 -30.37 18.01 17.11
CA PRO A 5 -31.69 18.63 17.16
C PRO A 5 -32.78 17.55 17.24
N SER A 6 -33.87 17.81 17.97
CA SER A 6 -34.99 16.85 18.19
C SER A 6 -35.66 16.32 16.93
N GLU A 7 -35.33 16.88 15.77
CA GLU A 7 -35.81 16.52 14.43
C GLU A 7 -34.94 15.44 13.75
N VAL A 8 -33.76 15.13 14.29
CA VAL A 8 -32.80 14.17 13.72
C VAL A 8 -32.71 12.94 14.63
N THR A 9 -33.44 11.90 14.28
CA THR A 9 -33.38 10.60 14.96
C THR A 9 -32.13 9.83 14.54
N ILE A 10 -31.52 9.04 15.43
CA ILE A 10 -30.42 8.13 15.06
C ILE A 10 -31.01 6.75 14.78
N GLY A 11 -30.67 6.13 13.65
CA GLY A 11 -31.12 4.77 13.30
C GLY A 11 -32.05 4.70 12.09
N ALA A 12 -32.77 3.58 11.93
CA ALA A 12 -33.50 3.18 10.70
C ALA A 12 -34.76 4.00 10.36
N ALA A 13 -34.97 5.15 11.02
CA ALA A 13 -36.07 6.05 10.67
C ALA A 13 -35.84 6.67 9.28
N ALA A 14 -36.91 7.02 8.58
CA ALA A 14 -36.84 7.53 7.20
C ALA A 14 -35.94 8.78 7.02
N ASN A 15 -35.77 9.58 8.08
CA ASN A 15 -34.86 10.74 8.14
C ASN A 15 -33.74 10.55 9.17
N GLY A 16 -33.48 9.31 9.59
CA GLY A 16 -32.54 9.04 10.65
C GLY A 16 -31.09 9.07 10.18
N LEU A 17 -30.20 9.69 10.96
CA LEU A 17 -28.76 9.60 10.71
C LEU A 17 -28.29 8.17 10.99
N PRO A 18 -27.62 7.51 10.03
CA PRO A 18 -27.05 6.18 10.27
C PRO A 18 -26.00 6.21 11.40
N MET A 19 -26.03 5.21 12.28
CA MET A 19 -25.19 5.15 13.49
C MET A 19 -23.69 5.20 13.18
N ASN A 20 -23.28 4.56 12.08
CA ASN A 20 -21.90 4.54 11.59
C ASN A 20 -21.36 5.95 11.32
N TYR A 21 -22.18 6.86 10.82
CA TYR A 21 -21.80 8.26 10.68
C TYR A 21 -21.67 8.92 12.04
N VAL A 22 -22.62 8.75 12.97
CA VAL A 22 -22.50 9.33 14.33
C VAL A 22 -21.20 8.91 15.02
N VAL A 23 -20.83 7.63 14.94
CA VAL A 23 -19.55 7.11 15.45
C VAL A 23 -18.36 7.80 14.79
N ALA A 24 -18.41 8.00 13.47
CA ALA A 24 -17.37 8.75 12.77
C ALA A 24 -17.21 10.19 13.34
N VAL A 25 -18.26 10.88 13.81
CA VAL A 25 -18.14 12.27 14.36
C VAL A 25 -17.43 12.21 15.67
N GLY A 26 -17.82 11.24 16.50
CA GLY A 26 -17.18 11.02 17.79
C GLY A 26 -15.68 10.79 17.62
N VAL A 27 -15.30 9.88 16.72
CA VAL A 27 -13.90 9.54 16.48
C VAL A 27 -13.12 10.71 15.87
N LEU A 28 -13.64 11.33 14.80
CA LEU A 28 -12.94 12.42 14.11
C LEU A 28 -12.83 13.66 15.00
N SER A 29 -13.91 14.06 15.65
CA SER A 29 -13.90 15.22 16.55
C SER A 29 -13.01 14.97 17.76
N GLY A 30 -13.09 13.78 18.37
CA GLY A 30 -12.25 13.40 19.50
C GLY A 30 -10.76 13.39 19.16
N THR A 31 -10.38 12.84 18.00
CA THR A 31 -8.98 12.81 17.55
C THR A 31 -8.45 14.19 17.15
N ILE A 32 -9.29 15.04 16.53
CA ILE A 32 -8.94 16.44 16.25
C ILE A 32 -8.75 17.24 17.54
N ILE A 33 -9.67 17.13 18.50
CA ILE A 33 -9.55 17.81 19.80
C ILE A 33 -8.28 17.35 20.52
N LEU A 34 -8.02 16.05 20.55
CA LEU A 34 -6.81 15.50 21.15
C LEU A 34 -5.54 16.05 20.46
N SER A 35 -5.52 16.09 19.13
CA SER A 35 -4.42 16.65 18.33
C SER A 35 -4.19 18.13 18.64
N VAL A 36 -5.25 18.94 18.70
CA VAL A 36 -5.18 20.37 19.06
C VAL A 36 -4.63 20.54 20.48
N VAL A 37 -5.18 19.81 21.46
CA VAL A 37 -4.78 19.94 22.87
C VAL A 37 -3.32 19.57 23.06
N LEU A 38 -2.89 18.42 22.54
CA LEU A 38 -1.49 17.97 22.63
C LEU A 38 -0.56 18.90 21.86
N GLY A 39 -0.95 19.27 20.64
CA GLY A 39 -0.17 20.11 19.75
C GLY A 39 0.05 21.51 20.27
N VAL A 40 -1.00 22.19 20.74
CA VAL A 40 -0.90 23.53 21.33
C VAL A 40 -0.13 23.49 22.65
N ARG A 41 -0.32 22.46 23.49
CA ARG A 41 0.44 22.31 24.74
C ARG A 41 1.93 22.07 24.49
N TRP A 42 2.28 21.41 23.40
CA TRP A 42 3.67 21.09 23.07
C TRP A 42 4.38 22.20 22.27
N LEU A 43 3.76 22.70 21.20
CA LEU A 43 4.37 23.61 20.22
C LEU A 43 3.78 25.04 20.26
N GLY A 44 2.71 25.26 21.03
CA GLY A 44 2.07 26.58 21.13
C GLY A 44 1.56 27.10 19.79
N GLY A 45 1.87 28.36 19.49
CA GLY A 45 1.44 29.03 18.25
C GLY A 45 1.95 28.38 16.96
N ALA A 46 3.13 27.74 17.01
CA ALA A 46 3.70 27.07 15.83
C ALA A 46 2.81 25.91 15.34
N TRP A 47 2.06 25.27 16.25
CA TRP A 47 1.13 24.22 15.89
C TRP A 47 0.07 24.70 14.89
N PHE A 48 -0.48 25.90 15.07
CA PHE A 48 -1.50 26.44 14.16
C PHE A 48 -0.96 26.69 12.75
N PHE A 49 0.31 27.12 12.62
CA PHE A 49 0.96 27.25 11.32
C PHE A 49 1.15 25.89 10.65
N CYS A 50 1.65 24.89 11.36
CA CYS A 50 1.80 23.53 10.84
C CYS A 50 0.45 22.91 10.45
N ALA A 51 -0.57 23.05 11.30
CA ALA A 51 -1.92 22.59 11.03
C ALA A 51 -2.52 23.31 9.82
N GLY A 52 -2.33 24.62 9.69
CA GLY A 52 -2.78 25.40 8.54
C GLY A 52 -2.19 24.90 7.23
N ILE A 53 -0.88 24.63 7.18
CA ILE A 53 -0.22 24.04 6.01
C ILE A 53 -0.80 22.66 5.70
N PHE A 54 -0.93 21.80 6.71
CA PHE A 54 -1.46 20.45 6.55
C PHE A 54 -2.88 20.47 5.98
N TYR A 55 -3.79 21.23 6.60
CA TYR A 55 -5.19 21.29 6.18
C TYR A 55 -5.38 22.00 4.83
N LEU A 56 -4.50 22.94 4.49
CA LEU A 56 -4.49 23.56 3.15
C LEU A 56 -4.16 22.54 2.07
N VAL A 57 -3.08 21.76 2.25
CA VAL A 57 -2.68 20.71 1.31
C VAL A 57 -3.75 19.64 1.24
N TRP A 58 -4.25 19.19 2.39
CA TRP A 58 -5.32 18.20 2.47
C TRP A 58 -6.59 18.68 1.77
N ALA A 59 -7.04 19.91 2.01
CA ALA A 59 -8.23 20.47 1.37
C ALA A 59 -8.05 20.59 -0.14
N ALA A 60 -6.87 21.04 -0.61
CA ALA A 60 -6.57 21.11 -2.03
C ALA A 60 -6.66 19.72 -2.70
N LEU A 61 -6.09 18.68 -2.09
CA LEU A 61 -6.12 17.33 -2.65
C LEU A 61 -7.52 16.72 -2.64
N TYR A 62 -8.26 16.83 -1.53
CA TYR A 62 -9.58 16.23 -1.40
C TYR A 62 -10.67 16.96 -2.19
N THR A 63 -10.45 18.22 -2.56
CA THR A 63 -11.41 19.02 -3.36
C THR A 63 -11.06 19.13 -4.83
N THR A 64 -10.14 18.29 -5.32
CA THR A 64 -9.66 18.35 -6.71
C THR A 64 -9.17 19.76 -7.08
N ILE A 65 -8.26 20.29 -6.26
CA ILE A 65 -7.73 21.66 -6.37
C ILE A 65 -8.87 22.68 -6.34
N PHE A 66 -9.71 22.58 -5.32
CA PHE A 66 -10.81 23.50 -5.04
C PHE A 66 -11.94 23.56 -6.09
N THR A 67 -11.98 22.62 -7.04
CA THR A 67 -13.08 22.53 -8.03
C THR A 67 -14.31 21.81 -7.48
N HIS A 68 -14.16 20.98 -6.45
CA HIS A 68 -15.24 20.18 -5.89
C HIS A 68 -15.23 20.22 -4.34
N MET A 69 -15.85 21.25 -3.77
CA MET A 69 -15.81 21.55 -2.32
C MET A 69 -16.37 20.44 -1.42
N SER A 70 -17.33 19.66 -1.90
CA SER A 70 -17.92 18.56 -1.13
C SER A 70 -16.93 17.45 -0.81
N GLY A 71 -15.77 17.42 -1.48
CA GLY A 71 -14.65 16.54 -1.19
C GLY A 71 -14.12 16.61 0.25
N VAL A 72 -14.20 17.79 0.89
CA VAL A 72 -13.85 17.96 2.32
C VAL A 72 -14.75 17.08 3.20
N PHE A 73 -16.03 17.02 2.89
CA PHE A 73 -16.99 16.24 3.65
C PHE A 73 -16.90 14.76 3.28
N SER A 74 -16.94 14.43 1.98
CA SER A 74 -16.93 13.02 1.55
C SER A 74 -15.64 12.30 1.95
N GLY A 75 -14.50 12.99 1.91
CA GLY A 75 -13.19 12.43 2.20
C GLY A 75 -13.00 11.92 3.63
N SER A 76 -13.34 12.74 4.62
CA SER A 76 -13.19 12.36 6.03
C SER A 76 -14.46 11.75 6.59
N TRP A 77 -15.59 12.42 6.42
CA TRP A 77 -16.84 12.04 7.06
C TRP A 77 -17.43 10.78 6.44
N GLN A 78 -17.68 10.83 5.13
CA GLN A 78 -18.37 9.74 4.46
C GLN A 78 -17.47 8.51 4.37
N GLY A 79 -16.18 8.70 4.10
CA GLY A 79 -15.18 7.63 4.11
C GLY A 79 -15.09 6.90 5.44
N MET A 80 -15.01 7.63 6.56
CA MET A 80 -14.96 7.02 7.89
C MET A 80 -16.27 6.32 8.25
N GLY A 81 -17.42 6.95 8.00
CA GLY A 81 -18.72 6.33 8.27
C GLY A 81 -18.95 5.08 7.41
N TYR A 82 -18.48 5.08 6.16
CA TYR A 82 -18.50 3.89 5.31
C TYR A 82 -17.64 2.77 5.91
N TRP A 83 -16.40 3.07 6.30
CA TRP A 83 -15.48 2.10 6.90
C TRP A 83 -16.02 1.51 8.22
N VAL A 84 -16.68 2.31 9.04
CA VAL A 84 -17.37 1.84 10.26
C VAL A 84 -18.48 0.85 9.91
N ALA A 85 -19.29 1.14 8.89
CA ALA A 85 -20.35 0.22 8.45
C ALA A 85 -19.80 -1.11 7.90
N GLN A 86 -18.57 -1.12 7.36
CA GLN A 86 -17.94 -2.36 6.87
C GLN A 86 -17.49 -3.30 7.99
N GLN A 87 -17.38 -2.82 9.23
CA GLN A 87 -16.95 -3.65 10.36
C GLN A 87 -17.99 -4.71 10.73
N ASP A 88 -19.28 -4.37 10.66
CA ASP A 88 -20.38 -5.27 11.02
C ASP A 88 -20.51 -6.45 10.05
N VAL A 89 -20.26 -6.21 8.77
CA VAL A 89 -20.30 -7.26 7.72
C VAL A 89 -18.98 -8.03 7.59
N ALA A 90 -17.95 -7.64 8.34
CA ALA A 90 -16.61 -8.21 8.27
C ALA A 90 -16.11 -8.34 6.82
N ARG A 91 -16.18 -7.24 6.04
CA ARG A 91 -15.96 -7.31 4.60
C ARG A 91 -14.60 -7.96 4.28
N GLY A 92 -14.63 -8.99 3.44
CA GLY A 92 -13.48 -9.83 3.10
C GLY A 92 -13.24 -11.02 4.03
N ASN A 93 -13.68 -10.95 5.29
CA ASN A 93 -13.60 -12.00 6.33
C ASN A 93 -12.26 -12.76 6.35
N GLN A 94 -11.16 -12.03 6.18
CA GLN A 94 -9.83 -12.62 6.07
C GLN A 94 -9.32 -13.08 7.45
N PRO A 95 -8.40 -14.06 7.49
CA PRO A 95 -7.84 -14.53 8.75
C PRO A 95 -7.10 -13.43 9.52
N TRP A 96 -6.94 -13.62 10.84
CA TRP A 96 -6.25 -12.66 11.71
C TRP A 96 -4.80 -12.38 11.27
N TYR A 97 -4.15 -13.34 10.61
CA TYR A 97 -2.78 -13.22 10.12
C TYR A 97 -2.67 -12.56 8.74
N TYR A 98 -3.76 -12.03 8.17
CA TYR A 98 -3.78 -11.48 6.82
C TYR A 98 -2.68 -10.44 6.56
N TYR A 99 -2.56 -9.42 7.43
CA TYR A 99 -1.51 -8.41 7.28
C TYR A 99 -0.11 -8.89 7.70
N PHE A 100 -0.01 -9.94 8.52
CA PHE A 100 1.28 -10.59 8.81
C PHE A 100 1.85 -11.33 7.59
N VAL A 101 0.99 -11.77 6.67
CA VAL A 101 1.40 -12.37 5.40
C VAL A 101 1.56 -11.32 4.31
N GLY A 102 0.61 -10.40 4.18
CA GLY A 102 0.65 -9.37 3.13
C GLY A 102 1.84 -8.42 3.25
N LEU A 103 2.19 -8.00 4.47
CA LEU A 103 3.25 -7.02 4.69
C LEU A 103 4.64 -7.53 4.26
N PRO A 104 5.12 -8.74 4.65
CA PRO A 104 6.41 -9.24 4.17
C PRO A 104 6.44 -9.60 2.68
N VAL A 105 5.29 -9.92 2.08
CA VAL A 105 5.21 -10.29 0.66
C VAL A 105 5.40 -9.04 -0.22
N TYR A 106 4.73 -7.94 0.11
CA TYR A 106 4.69 -6.74 -0.75
C TYR A 106 5.57 -5.59 -0.26
N GLU A 107 5.80 -5.50 1.05
CA GLU A 107 6.43 -4.35 1.71
C GLU A 107 7.62 -4.79 2.56
N LEU A 108 8.48 -5.67 2.00
CA LEU A 108 9.57 -6.31 2.74
C LEU A 108 10.61 -5.32 3.26
N LEU A 109 10.97 -4.28 2.49
CA LEU A 109 11.89 -3.23 2.94
C LEU A 109 11.31 -2.47 4.13
N PRO A 110 10.11 -1.88 4.04
CA PRO A 110 9.49 -1.21 5.20
C PRO A 110 9.26 -2.12 6.39
N ALA A 111 8.92 -3.40 6.17
CA ALA A 111 8.74 -4.37 7.24
C ALA A 111 10.05 -4.58 8.02
N VAL A 112 11.15 -4.88 7.34
CA VAL A 112 12.44 -5.15 8.00
C VAL A 112 13.03 -3.88 8.61
N PHE A 113 13.19 -2.82 7.82
CA PHE A 113 13.84 -1.60 8.30
C PHE A 113 12.94 -0.75 9.20
N GLY A 114 11.62 -0.90 9.11
CA GLY A 114 10.68 -0.25 10.02
C GLY A 114 10.75 -0.87 11.41
N ILE A 115 10.79 -2.20 11.53
CA ILE A 115 10.97 -2.89 12.82
C ILE A 115 12.34 -2.56 13.43
N VAL A 116 13.41 -2.60 12.62
CA VAL A 116 14.76 -2.23 13.10
C VAL A 116 14.80 -0.76 13.53
N GLY A 117 14.22 0.15 12.73
CA GLY A 117 14.10 1.57 13.03
C GLY A 117 13.31 1.84 14.31
N ALA A 118 12.20 1.13 14.53
CA ALA A 118 11.40 1.21 15.75
C ALA A 118 12.25 0.92 16.99
N VAL A 119 12.94 -0.23 16.99
CA VAL A 119 13.80 -0.63 18.11
C VAL A 119 14.94 0.38 18.32
N TYR A 120 15.52 0.89 17.23
CA TYR A 120 16.59 1.88 17.28
C TYR A 120 16.14 3.21 17.92
N PHE A 121 15.02 3.78 17.47
CA PHE A 121 14.55 5.08 17.95
C PHE A 121 13.93 5.03 19.34
N ILE A 122 13.26 3.93 19.72
CA ILE A 122 12.82 3.71 21.10
C ILE A 122 14.02 3.75 22.05
N LYS A 123 15.11 3.06 21.71
CA LYS A 123 16.33 3.02 22.54
C LYS A 123 17.04 4.37 22.61
N ARG A 124 17.03 5.14 21.51
CA ARG A 124 17.71 6.43 21.41
C ARG A 124 16.91 7.60 22.00
N GLY A 125 15.60 7.43 22.18
CA GLY A 125 14.72 8.50 22.67
C GLY A 125 14.50 9.61 21.64
N ASP A 126 14.59 9.30 20.35
CA ASP A 126 14.38 10.28 19.28
C ASP A 126 12.88 10.57 19.11
N MET A 127 12.46 11.82 19.32
CA MET A 127 11.04 12.19 19.35
C MET A 127 10.30 11.85 18.05
N LEU A 128 10.91 12.14 16.89
CA LEU A 128 10.27 11.92 15.60
C LEU A 128 10.19 10.43 15.28
N GLY A 129 11.27 9.68 15.52
CA GLY A 129 11.31 8.22 15.34
C GLY A 129 10.35 7.49 16.28
N MET A 130 10.23 7.93 17.53
CA MET A 130 9.24 7.41 18.48
C MET A 130 7.80 7.72 18.02
N SER A 131 7.56 8.92 17.49
CA SER A 131 6.24 9.30 16.95
C SER A 131 5.86 8.44 15.74
N LEU A 132 6.80 8.22 14.81
CA LEU A 132 6.61 7.31 13.67
C LEU A 132 6.40 5.86 14.11
N THR A 133 7.13 5.42 15.15
CA THR A 133 6.97 4.08 15.74
C THR A 133 5.59 3.90 16.36
N LEU A 134 5.11 4.91 17.09
CA LEU A 134 3.77 4.92 17.64
C LEU A 134 2.73 4.89 16.52
N TRP A 135 2.90 5.71 15.48
CA TRP A 135 2.00 5.73 14.33
C TRP A 135 1.93 4.36 13.64
N ALA A 136 3.08 3.75 13.34
CA ALA A 136 3.16 2.41 12.74
C ALA A 136 2.52 1.32 13.63
N GLY A 137 2.80 1.35 14.94
CA GLY A 137 2.25 0.38 15.87
C GLY A 137 0.75 0.51 16.03
N VAL A 138 0.23 1.74 16.16
CA VAL A 138 -1.20 2.00 16.28
C VAL A 138 -1.95 1.62 15.01
N THR A 139 -1.45 1.98 13.81
CA THR A 139 -2.14 1.58 12.57
C THR A 139 -2.07 0.08 12.36
N PHE A 140 -0.92 -0.56 12.59
CA PHE A 140 -0.79 -2.01 12.48
C PHE A 140 -1.78 -2.74 13.41
N LEU A 141 -1.91 -2.30 14.66
CA LEU A 141 -2.87 -2.87 15.61
C LEU A 141 -4.31 -2.58 15.18
N ALA A 142 -4.64 -1.34 14.80
CA ALA A 142 -5.98 -0.95 14.42
C ALA A 142 -6.49 -1.77 13.22
N TYR A 143 -5.70 -1.91 12.16
CA TYR A 143 -6.12 -2.64 10.95
C TYR A 143 -6.07 -4.16 11.12
N THR A 144 -5.16 -4.69 11.94
CA THR A 144 -5.13 -6.13 12.27
C THR A 144 -6.34 -6.54 13.11
N LEU A 145 -6.76 -5.69 14.06
CA LEU A 145 -7.90 -5.93 14.95
C LEU A 145 -9.25 -5.60 14.29
N ALA A 146 -9.27 -4.69 13.31
CA ALA A 146 -10.47 -4.36 12.55
C ALA A 146 -11.07 -5.62 11.91
N SER A 147 -12.40 -5.67 11.87
CA SER A 147 -13.16 -6.77 11.30
C SER A 147 -13.02 -6.80 9.77
N GLU A 148 -13.13 -5.63 9.13
CA GLU A 148 -12.81 -5.49 7.71
C GLU A 148 -11.31 -5.69 7.46
N LYS A 149 -10.99 -6.57 6.53
CA LYS A 149 -9.61 -6.83 6.11
C LYS A 149 -9.55 -6.92 4.60
N MET A 150 -8.84 -5.96 4.02
CA MET A 150 -8.74 -5.78 2.57
C MET A 150 -7.33 -5.37 2.15
N PRO A 151 -6.91 -5.67 0.91
CA PRO A 151 -5.56 -5.37 0.44
C PRO A 151 -5.24 -3.87 0.47
N TRP A 152 -6.19 -3.02 0.08
CA TRP A 152 -5.99 -1.55 0.05
C TRP A 152 -5.75 -0.93 1.42
N LEU A 153 -6.18 -1.57 2.51
CA LEU A 153 -5.93 -1.06 3.85
C LEU A 153 -4.47 -1.23 4.29
N LEU A 154 -3.70 -2.10 3.59
CA LEU A 154 -2.27 -2.29 3.83
C LEU A 154 -1.49 -0.98 3.71
N VAL A 155 -1.95 -0.03 2.87
CA VAL A 155 -1.30 1.29 2.70
C VAL A 155 -1.20 2.07 4.01
N ASN A 156 -2.19 1.94 4.89
CA ASN A 156 -2.21 2.65 6.17
C ASN A 156 -1.23 2.04 7.18
N ILE A 157 -0.83 0.79 6.96
CA ILE A 157 0.21 0.09 7.72
C ILE A 157 1.58 0.38 7.11
N SER A 158 1.71 0.31 5.78
CA SER A 158 2.99 0.44 5.10
C SER A 158 3.54 1.86 5.13
N LEU A 159 2.68 2.88 4.98
CA LEU A 159 3.11 4.29 4.95
C LEU A 159 3.92 4.73 6.19
N PRO A 160 3.47 4.52 7.43
CA PRO A 160 4.28 4.85 8.60
C PRO A 160 5.59 4.04 8.69
N LEU A 161 5.56 2.76 8.29
CA LEU A 161 6.76 1.93 8.23
C LEU A 161 7.76 2.42 7.18
N ILE A 162 7.29 2.94 6.04
CA ILE A 162 8.11 3.55 5.00
C ILE A 162 8.83 4.78 5.57
N PHE A 163 8.11 5.70 6.24
CA PHE A 163 8.73 6.88 6.85
C PHE A 163 9.73 6.50 7.96
N LEU A 164 9.39 5.52 8.80
CA LEU A 164 10.27 5.03 9.85
C LEU A 164 11.55 4.41 9.28
N SER A 165 11.42 3.61 8.22
CA SER A 165 12.54 3.02 7.48
C SER A 165 13.38 4.10 6.82
N ALA A 166 12.76 5.09 6.17
CA ALA A 166 13.45 6.19 5.51
C ALA A 166 14.27 7.02 6.49
N LYS A 167 13.71 7.34 7.67
CA LYS A 167 14.46 8.05 8.72
C LYS A 167 15.66 7.23 9.20
N PHE A 168 15.45 5.94 9.48
CA PHE A 168 16.51 5.06 9.96
C PHE A 168 17.64 4.91 8.92
N LEU A 169 17.28 4.63 7.67
CA LEU A 169 18.23 4.49 6.57
C LEU A 169 18.92 5.82 6.23
N GLY A 170 18.23 6.94 6.38
CA GLY A 170 18.80 8.29 6.24
C GLY A 170 19.89 8.56 7.26
N GLU A 171 19.61 8.36 8.55
CA GLU A 171 20.63 8.51 9.60
C GLU A 171 21.80 7.54 9.43
N LEU A 172 21.51 6.33 8.95
CA LEU A 172 22.53 5.34 8.65
C LEU A 172 23.46 5.83 7.52
N ALA A 173 22.89 6.37 6.44
CA ALA A 173 23.63 6.94 5.31
C ALA A 173 24.45 8.19 5.68
N GLU A 174 23.90 9.06 6.53
CA GLU A 174 24.60 10.25 7.04
C GLU A 174 25.75 9.88 7.98
N SER A 175 25.64 8.77 8.70
CA SER A 175 26.71 8.29 9.59
C SER A 175 27.94 7.76 8.84
N VAL A 176 27.81 7.42 7.56
CA VAL A 176 28.89 6.85 6.74
C VAL A 176 29.88 7.93 6.33
N ARG A 177 31.16 7.71 6.62
CA ARG A 177 32.24 8.56 6.12
C ARG A 177 32.60 8.17 4.69
N TRP A 178 31.75 8.54 3.72
CA TRP A 178 31.81 8.07 2.33
C TRP A 178 33.22 8.09 1.70
N LYS A 179 33.96 9.20 1.82
CA LYS A 179 35.33 9.30 1.27
C LYS A 179 36.29 8.25 1.87
N GLN A 180 36.19 8.00 3.17
CA GLN A 180 37.02 7.01 3.86
C GLN A 180 36.53 5.59 3.56
N ALA A 181 35.21 5.39 3.52
CA ALA A 181 34.57 4.12 3.19
C ALA A 181 34.99 3.62 1.80
N LEU A 182 34.92 4.47 0.77
CA LEU A 182 35.37 4.11 -0.58
C LEU A 182 36.87 3.80 -0.64
N ARG A 183 37.72 4.61 0.01
CA ARG A 183 39.17 4.37 0.06
C ARG A 183 39.55 3.06 0.72
N GLN A 184 38.79 2.64 1.73
CA GLN A 184 39.02 1.39 2.46
C GLN A 184 38.29 0.19 1.84
N GLY A 185 37.68 0.35 0.66
CA GLY A 185 37.00 -0.74 -0.07
C GLY A 185 35.61 -1.09 0.46
N ALA A 186 35.04 -0.31 1.40
CA ALA A 186 33.71 -0.56 1.96
C ALA A 186 32.59 -0.52 0.91
N GLY A 187 32.82 0.13 -0.24
CA GLY A 187 31.88 0.09 -1.37
C GLY A 187 31.55 -1.32 -1.85
N GLY A 188 32.47 -2.28 -1.67
CA GLY A 188 32.20 -3.71 -1.94
C GLY A 188 31.09 -4.29 -1.06
N LEU A 189 30.86 -3.76 0.14
CA LEU A 189 29.79 -4.20 1.04
C LEU A 189 28.39 -3.94 0.48
N LEU A 190 28.25 -2.96 -0.42
CA LEU A 190 26.99 -2.70 -1.11
C LEU A 190 26.54 -3.89 -1.96
N PHE A 191 27.47 -4.73 -2.41
CA PHE A 191 27.20 -5.91 -3.24
C PHE A 191 27.38 -7.22 -2.48
N LEU A 192 28.45 -7.34 -1.67
CA LEU A 192 28.76 -8.57 -0.94
C LEU A 192 27.66 -8.95 0.06
N ALA A 193 27.08 -7.97 0.77
CA ALA A 193 26.02 -8.25 1.72
C ALA A 193 24.73 -8.73 1.02
N PRO A 194 24.21 -8.05 -0.02
CA PRO A 194 23.12 -8.58 -0.85
C PRO A 194 23.39 -9.95 -1.46
N MET A 195 24.59 -10.19 -1.98
CA MET A 195 24.94 -11.48 -2.58
C MET A 195 24.88 -12.62 -1.57
N ALA A 196 25.42 -12.42 -0.36
CA ALA A 196 25.34 -13.41 0.71
C ALA A 196 23.87 -13.68 1.11
N ALA A 197 23.05 -12.62 1.20
CA ALA A 197 21.63 -12.74 1.52
C ALA A 197 20.85 -13.50 0.44
N LEU A 198 21.10 -13.21 -0.85
CA LEU A 198 20.47 -13.90 -1.97
C LEU A 198 20.84 -15.38 -2.04
N GLY A 199 22.11 -15.72 -1.83
CA GLY A 199 22.53 -17.12 -1.85
C GLY A 199 22.00 -17.92 -0.66
N GLY A 200 21.88 -17.29 0.53
CA GLY A 200 21.17 -17.88 1.67
C GLY A 200 19.67 -18.07 1.40
N LEU A 201 19.02 -17.08 0.78
CA LEU A 201 17.61 -17.17 0.39
C LEU A 201 17.37 -18.28 -0.65
N PHE A 202 18.25 -18.40 -1.64
CA PHE A 202 18.19 -19.48 -2.64
C PHE A 202 18.29 -20.86 -2.00
N PHE A 203 19.19 -21.04 -1.02
CA PHE A 203 19.29 -22.29 -0.28
C PHE A 203 18.02 -22.58 0.53
N LEU A 204 17.46 -21.57 1.21
CA LEU A 204 16.20 -21.72 1.94
C LEU A 204 15.05 -22.09 1.01
N TYR A 205 14.93 -21.42 -0.14
CA TYR A 205 13.95 -21.74 -1.17
C TYR A 205 14.05 -23.19 -1.62
N ALA A 206 15.27 -23.64 -1.95
CA ALA A 206 15.53 -25.03 -2.36
C ALA A 206 15.24 -26.05 -1.24
N TYR A 207 15.48 -25.67 0.02
CA TYR A 207 15.18 -26.52 1.18
C TYR A 207 13.68 -26.67 1.44
N THR A 208 12.91 -25.60 1.22
CA THR A 208 11.45 -25.59 1.40
C THR A 208 10.68 -26.11 0.18
N GLY A 209 11.35 -26.28 -0.96
CA GLY A 209 10.75 -26.83 -2.17
C GLY A 209 10.37 -28.29 -2.00
N ASN A 210 9.28 -28.70 -2.66
CA ASN A 210 8.76 -30.08 -2.59
C ASN A 210 9.59 -31.09 -3.43
N ASP A 211 10.67 -30.63 -4.07
CA ASP A 211 11.46 -31.38 -5.05
C ASP A 211 12.74 -31.97 -4.43
N GLY A 212 12.59 -33.01 -3.62
CA GLY A 212 13.67 -33.96 -3.32
C GLY A 212 14.89 -33.44 -2.54
N ALA A 213 15.83 -34.36 -2.27
CA ALA A 213 17.01 -34.09 -1.44
C ALA A 213 17.90 -32.97 -2.01
N LEU A 214 18.46 -32.13 -1.12
CA LEU A 214 19.37 -31.04 -1.47
C LEU A 214 20.53 -31.52 -2.36
N SER A 215 20.63 -30.96 -3.56
CA SER A 215 21.71 -31.26 -4.51
C SER A 215 23.07 -30.69 -4.07
N GLY A 216 24.17 -31.19 -4.65
CA GLY A 216 25.50 -30.63 -4.43
C GLY A 216 25.64 -29.16 -4.85
N GLN A 217 24.80 -28.69 -5.79
CA GLN A 217 24.77 -27.27 -6.19
C GLN A 217 24.19 -26.38 -5.10
N HIS A 218 23.18 -26.85 -4.35
CA HIS A 218 22.63 -26.08 -3.23
C HIS A 218 23.68 -25.91 -2.13
N TRP A 219 24.40 -26.98 -1.81
CA TRP A 219 25.49 -26.94 -0.83
C TRP A 219 26.68 -26.07 -1.26
N SER A 220 27.01 -26.04 -2.56
CA SER A 220 28.06 -25.15 -3.08
C SER A 220 27.66 -23.68 -3.01
N VAL A 221 26.40 -23.35 -3.34
CA VAL A 221 25.87 -21.98 -3.20
C VAL A 221 25.85 -21.56 -1.74
N LEU A 222 25.43 -22.42 -0.81
CA LEU A 222 25.46 -22.12 0.62
C LEU A 222 26.89 -21.87 1.12
N SER A 223 27.84 -22.73 0.74
CA SER A 223 29.25 -22.60 1.13
C SER A 223 29.87 -21.32 0.56
N GLY A 224 29.58 -21.00 -0.70
CA GLY A 224 29.99 -19.75 -1.33
C GLY A 224 29.39 -18.53 -0.64
N SER A 225 28.11 -18.59 -0.28
CA SER A 225 27.42 -17.51 0.46
C SER A 225 28.00 -17.29 1.85
N ALA A 226 28.33 -18.38 2.56
CA ALA A 226 29.00 -18.32 3.85
C ALA A 226 30.40 -17.69 3.72
N LEU A 227 31.16 -18.02 2.67
CA LEU A 227 32.45 -17.39 2.40
C LEU A 227 32.30 -15.90 2.12
N VAL A 228 31.34 -15.50 1.27
CA VAL A 228 31.03 -14.09 0.98
C VAL A 228 30.63 -13.35 2.26
N LEU A 229 29.84 -13.98 3.14
CA LEU A 229 29.44 -13.41 4.43
C LEU A 229 30.66 -13.19 5.35
N VAL A 230 31.59 -14.15 5.41
CA VAL A 230 32.84 -14.00 6.17
C VAL A 230 33.70 -12.86 5.62
N ILE A 231 33.82 -12.75 4.29
CA ILE A 231 34.53 -11.63 3.64
C ILE A 231 33.85 -10.31 3.95
N ALA A 232 32.52 -10.24 3.88
CA ALA A 232 31.75 -9.05 4.23
C ALA A 232 31.95 -8.67 5.70
N ALA A 233 31.90 -9.63 6.63
CA ALA A 233 32.14 -9.39 8.06
C ALA A 233 33.57 -8.90 8.34
N TYR A 234 34.57 -9.49 7.67
CA TYR A 234 35.96 -9.03 7.75
C TYR A 234 36.12 -7.61 7.22
N LEU A 235 35.51 -7.30 6.08
CA LEU A 235 35.55 -5.97 5.47
C LEU A 235 34.81 -4.95 6.35
N VAL A 236 33.67 -5.29 6.95
CA VAL A 236 32.98 -4.46 7.96
C VAL A 236 33.90 -4.16 9.14
N ARG A 237 34.67 -5.15 9.62
CA ARG A 237 35.59 -4.97 10.75
C ARG A 237 36.71 -4.00 10.41
N ILE A 238 37.33 -4.11 9.23
CA ILE A 238 38.40 -3.19 8.80
C ILE A 238 37.86 -1.78 8.56
N THR A 239 36.67 -1.68 7.99
CA THR A 239 36.02 -0.41 7.61
C THR A 239 35.16 0.17 8.73
N SER A 240 35.23 -0.40 9.94
CA SER A 240 34.51 0.06 11.14
C SER A 240 34.72 1.56 11.44
N PRO A 241 35.93 2.15 11.30
CA PRO A 241 36.13 3.59 11.48
C PRO A 241 35.32 4.46 10.50
N ALA A 242 34.97 3.92 9.33
CA ALA A 242 34.16 4.55 8.31
C ALA A 242 32.67 4.13 8.34
N LYS A 243 32.27 3.38 9.38
CA LYS A 243 30.94 2.76 9.52
C LYS A 243 30.60 1.78 8.38
N GLY A 244 31.51 0.89 8.00
CA GLY A 244 31.25 -0.11 6.95
C GLY A 244 30.00 -0.96 7.15
N GLY A 245 29.62 -1.27 8.40
CA GLY A 245 28.37 -1.98 8.69
C GLY A 245 27.11 -1.23 8.21
N ALA A 246 27.14 0.10 8.22
CA ALA A 246 26.07 0.93 7.66
C ALA A 246 25.97 0.77 6.14
N VAL A 247 27.11 0.70 5.44
CA VAL A 247 27.15 0.46 3.98
C VAL A 247 26.59 -0.92 3.62
N ALA A 248 26.91 -1.96 4.41
CA ALA A 248 26.35 -3.29 4.22
C ALA A 248 24.81 -3.29 4.37
N ALA A 249 24.29 -2.63 5.41
CA ALA A 249 22.85 -2.50 5.62
C ALA A 249 22.15 -1.67 4.53
N LEU A 250 22.78 -0.61 4.01
CA LEU A 250 22.28 0.13 2.84
C LEU A 250 22.27 -0.74 1.57
N GLY A 251 23.25 -1.64 1.40
CA GLY A 251 23.25 -2.63 0.33
C GLY A 251 22.05 -3.57 0.42
N ILE A 252 21.76 -4.10 1.60
CA ILE A 252 20.55 -4.91 1.84
C ILE A 252 19.28 -4.10 1.57
N ALA A 253 19.22 -2.84 2.01
CA ALA A 253 18.08 -1.97 1.70
C ALA A 253 17.89 -1.78 0.19
N ALA A 254 18.97 -1.57 -0.57
CA ALA A 254 18.91 -1.45 -2.03
C ALA A 254 18.41 -2.74 -2.69
N LEU A 255 18.84 -3.91 -2.21
CA LEU A 255 18.32 -5.21 -2.68
C LEU A 255 16.81 -5.32 -2.45
N LEU A 256 16.35 -5.03 -1.23
CA LEU A 256 14.93 -5.12 -0.89
C LEU A 256 14.08 -4.09 -1.64
N LEU A 257 14.62 -2.91 -1.92
CA LEU A 257 13.97 -1.91 -2.76
C LEU A 257 13.82 -2.41 -4.20
N GLY A 258 14.88 -3.01 -4.75
CA GLY A 258 14.84 -3.63 -6.08
C GLY A 258 13.81 -4.76 -6.16
N PHE A 259 13.78 -5.63 -5.15
CA PHE A 259 12.76 -6.69 -5.03
C PHE A 259 11.34 -6.12 -4.96
N GLY A 260 11.10 -5.12 -4.10
CA GLY A 260 9.80 -4.46 -3.97
C GLY A 260 9.35 -3.79 -5.27
N THR A 261 10.28 -3.12 -5.97
CA THR A 261 10.00 -2.48 -7.25
C THR A 261 9.62 -3.51 -8.32
N TRP A 262 10.37 -4.61 -8.39
CA TRP A 262 10.07 -5.70 -9.31
C TRP A 262 8.72 -6.39 -8.99
N SER A 263 8.45 -6.63 -7.70
CA SER A 263 7.17 -7.19 -7.24
C SER A 263 6.00 -6.27 -7.62
N ALA A 264 6.12 -4.97 -7.38
CA ALA A 264 5.11 -3.98 -7.75
C ALA A 264 4.85 -3.94 -9.27
N LEU A 265 5.91 -3.99 -10.09
CA LEU A 265 5.77 -4.06 -11.55
C LEU A 265 5.05 -5.34 -11.99
N ARG A 266 5.43 -6.50 -11.45
CA ARG A 266 4.76 -7.76 -11.80
C ARG A 266 3.30 -7.80 -11.36
N ALA A 267 3.02 -7.39 -10.14
CA ALA A 267 1.67 -7.30 -9.59
C ALA A 267 0.76 -6.36 -10.38
N SER A 268 1.32 -5.30 -10.98
CA SER A 268 0.54 -4.32 -11.74
C SER A 268 0.36 -4.65 -13.22
N TYR A 269 1.34 -5.32 -13.84
CA TYR A 269 1.41 -5.43 -15.32
C TYR A 269 1.55 -6.84 -15.88
N THR A 270 1.95 -7.82 -15.08
CA THR A 270 2.31 -9.16 -15.60
C THR A 270 1.26 -10.21 -15.30
N PHE A 271 0.61 -10.14 -14.15
CA PHE A 271 -0.36 -11.15 -13.74
C PHE A 271 -1.75 -10.78 -14.27
N ASP A 272 -2.32 -11.69 -15.06
CA ASP A 272 -3.73 -11.71 -15.44
C ASP A 272 -4.52 -12.55 -14.42
N ASP A 273 -5.78 -12.88 -14.74
CA ASP A 273 -6.64 -13.72 -13.92
C ASP A 273 -6.16 -15.17 -13.73
N SER A 274 -5.15 -15.62 -14.48
CA SER A 274 -4.55 -16.95 -14.30
C SER A 274 -3.71 -17.07 -13.02
N ASN A 275 -3.22 -15.96 -12.47
CA ASN A 275 -2.41 -15.95 -11.26
C ASN A 275 -3.14 -15.22 -10.12
N ARG A 276 -3.44 -15.95 -9.05
CA ARG A 276 -4.10 -15.38 -7.88
C ARG A 276 -3.10 -14.60 -7.03
N GLU A 277 -3.28 -13.30 -6.94
CA GLU A 277 -2.48 -12.39 -6.12
C GLU A 277 -3.23 -11.94 -4.87
N ILE A 278 -2.54 -11.88 -3.72
CA ILE A 278 -3.12 -11.46 -2.44
C ILE A 278 -3.52 -9.96 -2.46
N LEU A 279 -2.80 -9.15 -3.24
CA LEU A 279 -3.08 -7.73 -3.49
C LEU A 279 -4.38 -7.51 -4.27
N VAL A 280 -4.82 -8.50 -5.05
CA VAL A 280 -5.95 -8.36 -5.97
C VAL A 280 -7.21 -8.88 -5.30
N TYR A 281 -8.08 -7.96 -4.87
CA TYR A 281 -9.38 -8.30 -4.28
C TYR A 281 -10.37 -8.82 -5.32
N ALA A 282 -10.45 -8.12 -6.45
CA ALA A 282 -11.32 -8.45 -7.57
C ALA A 282 -10.66 -7.98 -8.87
N GLN A 283 -10.71 -8.82 -9.90
CA GLN A 283 -10.25 -8.51 -11.24
C GLN A 283 -11.21 -9.12 -12.27
N GLY A 284 -11.31 -8.48 -13.44
CA GLY A 284 -12.00 -9.07 -14.58
C GLY A 284 -11.15 -10.18 -15.21
N GLY A 285 -11.80 -11.04 -16.01
CA GLY A 285 -11.09 -12.11 -16.72
C GLY A 285 -10.21 -11.59 -17.87
N SER A 286 -9.20 -12.36 -18.27
CA SER A 286 -8.33 -12.02 -19.42
C SER A 286 -9.12 -11.77 -20.71
N ASP A 287 -10.17 -12.58 -20.91
CA ASP A 287 -11.03 -12.59 -22.10
C ASP A 287 -11.76 -11.28 -22.33
N LEU A 288 -11.84 -10.44 -21.28
CA LEU A 288 -12.52 -9.17 -21.34
C LEU A 288 -11.87 -8.22 -22.35
N LYS A 289 -10.53 -8.22 -22.41
CA LYS A 289 -9.77 -7.40 -23.34
C LYS A 289 -9.98 -7.88 -24.79
N ASP A 290 -9.98 -9.19 -25.00
CA ASP A 290 -10.18 -9.78 -26.32
C ASP A 290 -11.62 -9.57 -26.80
N THR A 291 -12.60 -9.73 -25.91
CA THR A 291 -14.01 -9.41 -26.17
C THR A 291 -14.19 -7.95 -26.57
N PHE A 292 -13.56 -7.03 -25.84
CA PHE A 292 -13.60 -5.61 -26.19
C PHE A 292 -12.94 -5.33 -27.54
N ALA A 293 -11.80 -5.95 -27.85
CA ALA A 293 -11.12 -5.78 -29.14
C ALA A 293 -12.02 -6.21 -30.32
N VAL A 294 -12.76 -7.32 -30.16
CA VAL A 294 -13.74 -7.79 -31.15
C VAL A 294 -14.90 -6.80 -31.29
N LEU A 295 -15.44 -6.26 -30.19
CA LEU A 295 -16.50 -5.25 -30.25
C LEU A 295 -16.01 -3.95 -30.88
N GLU A 296 -14.80 -3.51 -30.57
CA GLU A 296 -14.22 -2.31 -31.16
C GLU A 296 -14.09 -2.46 -32.67
N GLU A 297 -13.54 -3.58 -33.16
CA GLU A 297 -13.38 -3.84 -34.59
C GLU A 297 -14.73 -3.99 -35.31
N GLN A 298 -15.66 -4.77 -34.75
CA GLN A 298 -16.89 -5.17 -35.45
C GLN A 298 -18.08 -4.23 -35.23
N VAL A 299 -18.09 -3.47 -34.13
CA VAL A 299 -19.26 -2.68 -33.72
C VAL A 299 -18.94 -1.18 -33.64
N PHE A 300 -17.82 -0.79 -33.03
CA PHE A 300 -17.53 0.64 -32.81
C PHE A 300 -16.74 1.31 -33.95
N SER A 301 -15.88 0.55 -34.64
CA SER A 301 -15.01 1.04 -35.72
C SER A 301 -15.48 0.65 -37.13
N ALA A 302 -16.62 -0.06 -37.27
CA ALA A 302 -17.15 -0.47 -38.57
C ALA A 302 -17.54 0.75 -39.43
N PRO A 303 -17.21 0.80 -40.75
CA PRO A 303 -17.51 1.95 -41.60
C PRO A 303 -19.01 2.18 -41.74
N ALA A 304 -19.45 3.42 -41.49
CA ALA A 304 -20.82 3.86 -41.77
C ALA A 304 -21.14 3.70 -43.27
N GLY A 305 -21.87 2.64 -43.62
CA GLY A 305 -22.24 2.35 -45.02
C GLY A 305 -22.48 0.87 -45.36
N ASP A 306 -22.19 -0.07 -44.45
CA ASP A 306 -22.64 -1.45 -44.62
C ASP A 306 -24.07 -1.61 -44.06
N PRO A 307 -25.10 -1.89 -44.89
CA PRO A 307 -26.49 -1.96 -44.47
C PRO A 307 -26.79 -3.02 -43.39
N ASP A 308 -25.88 -3.97 -43.14
CA ASP A 308 -25.97 -4.92 -42.01
C ASP A 308 -25.39 -4.37 -40.68
N THR A 309 -24.68 -3.23 -40.71
CA THR A 309 -24.03 -2.60 -39.54
C THR A 309 -24.54 -1.19 -39.22
N ASP A 310 -25.48 -0.66 -40.00
CA ASP A 310 -26.09 0.66 -39.79
C ASP A 310 -27.10 0.62 -38.62
N PHE A 311 -26.58 0.51 -37.41
CA PHE A 311 -27.37 0.43 -36.18
C PHE A 311 -27.82 1.84 -35.74
N THR A 312 -29.06 2.22 -36.05
CA THR A 312 -29.77 3.32 -35.36
C THR A 312 -31.04 2.79 -34.68
N PRO A 313 -31.47 3.25 -33.47
CA PRO A 313 -30.77 3.90 -32.36
C PRO A 313 -30.49 2.94 -31.17
N ARG A 314 -29.41 3.21 -30.41
CA ARG A 314 -29.10 2.73 -29.04
C ARG A 314 -29.49 1.29 -28.73
N ARG A 315 -28.63 0.33 -29.09
CA ARG A 315 -28.69 -1.01 -28.48
C ARG A 315 -28.22 -0.90 -27.03
N ALA A 316 -29.14 -1.13 -26.09
CA ALA A 316 -28.77 -1.40 -24.72
C ALA A 316 -28.08 -2.78 -24.71
N VAL A 317 -26.80 -2.81 -24.40
CA VAL A 317 -26.10 -4.06 -24.15
C VAL A 317 -26.16 -4.26 -22.64
N GLU A 318 -26.99 -5.22 -22.23
CA GLU A 318 -27.07 -5.65 -20.84
C GLU A 318 -25.91 -6.61 -20.58
N VAL A 319 -25.17 -6.32 -19.52
CA VAL A 319 -24.06 -7.18 -19.10
C VAL A 319 -24.29 -7.59 -17.66
N ASP A 320 -24.00 -8.86 -17.42
CA ASP A 320 -24.03 -9.48 -16.11
C ASP A 320 -23.23 -8.66 -15.09
N TYR A 321 -23.74 -8.56 -13.86
CA TYR A 321 -23.14 -7.81 -12.76
C TYR A 321 -21.65 -8.12 -12.57
N ASP A 322 -21.25 -9.38 -12.72
CA ASP A 322 -19.89 -9.84 -12.45
C ASP A 322 -18.87 -9.35 -13.49
N ILE A 323 -19.34 -9.04 -14.70
CA ILE A 323 -18.51 -8.54 -15.82
C ILE A 323 -18.68 -7.02 -15.99
N TRP A 324 -19.76 -6.45 -15.48
CA TRP A 324 -20.12 -5.05 -15.69
C TRP A 324 -19.03 -4.08 -15.24
N TYR A 325 -18.51 -4.20 -14.02
CA TYR A 325 -17.59 -3.21 -13.46
C TYR A 325 -16.25 -3.12 -14.19
N PRO A 326 -15.55 -4.24 -14.49
CA PRO A 326 -14.32 -4.17 -15.29
C PRO A 326 -14.57 -3.72 -16.74
N PHE A 327 -15.71 -4.06 -17.34
CA PHE A 327 -16.02 -3.73 -18.73
C PHE A 327 -16.32 -2.26 -18.94
N GLN A 328 -16.97 -1.61 -17.96
CA GLN A 328 -17.36 -0.21 -18.03
C GLN A 328 -16.18 0.72 -18.38
N TRP A 329 -14.97 0.39 -17.90
CA TRP A 329 -13.78 1.17 -18.22
C TRP A 329 -13.42 1.16 -19.70
N TYR A 330 -13.58 0.02 -20.38
CA TYR A 330 -13.24 -0.14 -21.79
C TYR A 330 -14.27 0.54 -22.70
N VAL A 331 -15.56 0.40 -22.38
CA VAL A 331 -16.64 0.99 -23.19
C VAL A 331 -16.93 2.46 -22.86
N ARG A 332 -16.22 3.08 -21.91
CA ARG A 332 -16.51 4.45 -21.44
C ARG A 332 -16.55 5.48 -22.57
N ASP A 333 -15.68 5.34 -23.57
CA ASP A 333 -15.55 6.31 -24.65
C ASP A 333 -16.72 6.11 -25.62
N ALA A 334 -17.07 4.87 -25.94
CA ALA A 334 -18.26 4.51 -26.71
C ALA A 334 -19.57 4.92 -26.00
N GLU A 335 -19.64 4.78 -24.67
CA GLU A 335 -20.76 5.23 -23.84
C GLU A 335 -20.88 6.76 -23.84
N SER A 336 -19.75 7.47 -23.66
CA SER A 336 -19.72 8.94 -23.70
C SER A 336 -20.08 9.51 -25.07
N GLY A 337 -19.70 8.80 -26.14
CA GLY A 337 -20.06 9.11 -27.53
C GLY A 337 -21.51 8.74 -27.88
N GLY A 338 -22.24 8.11 -26.96
CA GLY A 338 -23.63 7.71 -27.14
C GLY A 338 -23.85 6.50 -28.07
N LEU A 339 -22.77 5.80 -28.43
CA LEU A 339 -22.79 4.61 -29.29
C LEU A 339 -23.35 3.39 -28.56
N LEU A 340 -23.21 3.33 -27.24
CA LEU A 340 -23.65 2.22 -26.41
C LEU A 340 -24.29 2.72 -25.11
N ARG A 341 -25.32 2.01 -24.63
CA ARG A 341 -25.87 2.18 -23.26
C ARG A 341 -25.57 0.90 -22.48
N PHE A 342 -24.68 1.01 -21.50
CA PHE A 342 -24.18 -0.13 -20.73
C PHE A 342 -24.88 -0.18 -19.38
N THR A 343 -25.77 -1.14 -19.17
CA THR A 343 -26.53 -1.26 -17.91
C THR A 343 -26.14 -2.50 -17.14
N CYS A 344 -25.88 -2.31 -15.84
CA CYS A 344 -25.68 -3.39 -14.90
C CYS A 344 -27.00 -4.10 -14.64
N PHE A 345 -27.06 -5.40 -14.90
CA PHE A 345 -28.19 -6.23 -14.52
C PHE A 345 -27.84 -7.01 -13.26
N LYS A 346 -28.65 -6.86 -12.20
CA LYS A 346 -28.56 -7.65 -10.98
C LYS A 346 -29.98 -8.08 -10.62
N ASP A 347 -30.30 -9.35 -10.87
CA ASP A 347 -31.57 -9.98 -10.43
C ASP A 347 -31.69 -10.02 -8.91
#